data_AF-A0A965UQ15-F1
#
_entry.id   AF-A0A965UQ15-F1
#
_cell.length_a   1.000
_cell.length_b   1.000
_cell.length_c   1.000
_cell.angle_alpha   90.00
_cell.angle_beta   90.00
_cell.angle_gamma   90.00
#
_symmetry.space_group_name_H-M   'P 1'
#
loop_
_entity.id
_entity.type
_entity.pdbx_description
1 polymer ?
#
loop_
_entity_poly.entity_id
_entity_poly.type
_entity_poly.pdbx_seq_one_letter_code
_entity_poly.pdbx_strand_id
1 'polypeptide(L)'
;MGMRIKRRALGGASGAPNSLSQSELAYSEVDQILYIGQGTGGSATVVAIGGPGSYLTSATAASTYATQSSLSNYLTTATAASTYLATSTASSTYAPLASPTFTGTPAAPTASAGTNTTQIATTAYVTTAISNLVNGAGAALDTLQELAAALGNDASFSTTITTSIGTKLTKASNLSDLTDTSAARTNLGLGSIATQAASNVSITGGSIGSSVDIDGGTY
;
A
#
# COMPACT_ATOMS: atom_id res chain seq x y z
N MET A 1 47.76 -22.38 61.80
CA MET A 1 48.85 -21.55 61.25
C MET A 1 48.34 -20.11 61.28
N GLY A 2 48.90 -19.24 62.14
CA GLY A 2 48.45 -17.85 62.22
C GLY A 2 49.05 -17.02 61.10
N MET A 3 48.24 -16.20 60.42
CA MET A 3 48.74 -15.22 59.46
C MET A 3 49.55 -14.17 60.21
N ARG A 4 50.84 -14.03 59.86
CA ARG A 4 51.74 -13.03 60.45
C ARG A 4 51.88 -11.87 59.47
N ILE A 5 51.64 -10.64 59.95
CA ILE A 5 51.87 -9.41 59.19
C ILE A 5 53.13 -8.76 59.75
N LYS A 6 54.12 -8.51 58.89
CA LYS A 6 55.30 -7.71 59.23
C LYS A 6 54.88 -6.27 59.45
N ARG A 7 55.37 -5.64 60.51
CA ARG A 7 55.09 -4.25 60.83
C ARG A 7 56.35 -3.42 60.68
N ARG A 8 56.28 -2.31 59.95
CA ARG A 8 57.31 -1.28 59.93
C ARG A 8 56.80 -0.08 60.72
N ALA A 9 57.50 0.25 61.81
CA ALA A 9 57.09 1.31 62.74
C ALA A 9 57.23 2.72 62.13
N LEU A 10 56.49 3.69 62.67
CA LEU A 10 56.44 5.11 62.27
C LEU A 10 57.78 5.87 62.16
N GLY A 11 58.89 5.31 62.64
CA GLY A 11 60.25 5.87 62.52
C GLY A 11 61.14 5.21 61.45
N GLY A 12 60.59 4.33 60.61
CA GLY A 12 61.33 3.60 59.58
C GLY A 12 61.44 4.34 58.24
N ALA A 13 62.16 3.74 57.27
CA ALA A 13 62.20 4.23 55.90
C ALA A 13 60.83 4.12 55.20
N SER A 14 60.42 5.18 54.50
CA SER A 14 59.23 5.23 53.64
C SER A 14 59.38 4.33 52.41
N GLY A 15 58.27 3.75 51.96
CA GLY A 15 58.17 2.92 50.75
C GLY A 15 58.03 1.42 51.03
N ALA A 16 58.04 0.66 49.94
CA ALA A 16 57.88 -0.79 49.97
C ALA A 16 59.02 -1.47 50.77
N PRO A 17 58.73 -2.56 51.51
CA PRO A 17 59.79 -3.38 52.09
C PRO A 17 60.81 -3.89 51.06
N ASN A 18 62.10 -3.86 51.42
CA ASN A 18 63.20 -4.31 50.54
C ASN A 18 63.06 -5.78 50.10
N SER A 19 62.37 -6.60 50.89
CA SER A 19 62.08 -8.00 50.56
C SER A 19 60.88 -8.48 51.38
N LEU A 20 59.97 -9.19 50.72
CA LEU A 20 58.96 -10.03 51.38
C LEU A 20 59.09 -11.45 50.85
N SER A 21 58.83 -12.44 51.68
CA SER A 21 58.64 -13.81 51.21
C SER A 21 57.33 -13.93 50.44
N GLN A 22 57.18 -15.00 49.66
CA GLN A 22 55.92 -15.30 48.98
C GLN A 22 54.76 -15.33 49.99
N SER A 23 53.65 -14.67 49.64
CA SER A 23 52.43 -14.58 50.45
C SER A 23 52.63 -13.92 51.83
N GLU A 24 53.78 -13.29 52.04
CA GLU A 24 54.03 -12.53 53.26
C GLU A 24 53.42 -11.14 53.14
N LEU A 25 52.71 -10.73 54.19
CA LEU A 25 52.09 -9.43 54.31
C LEU A 25 52.99 -8.49 55.11
N ALA A 26 53.08 -7.24 54.69
CA ALA A 26 53.74 -6.20 55.47
C ALA A 26 52.94 -4.90 55.47
N TYR A 27 52.77 -4.31 56.63
CA TYR A 27 52.17 -3.00 56.81
C TYR A 27 53.25 -1.97 57.16
N SER A 28 53.30 -0.88 56.39
CA SER A 28 54.11 0.30 56.68
C SER A 28 53.28 1.28 57.48
N GLU A 29 53.61 1.56 58.74
CA GLU A 29 52.93 2.62 59.50
C GLU A 29 53.33 4.01 58.99
N VAL A 30 54.54 4.12 58.42
CA VAL A 30 55.07 5.37 57.83
C VAL A 30 54.21 5.81 56.64
N ASP A 31 53.95 4.88 55.72
CA ASP A 31 53.18 5.17 54.51
C ASP A 31 51.70 4.78 54.63
N GLN A 32 51.32 4.13 55.73
CA GLN A 32 50.03 3.47 55.95
C GLN A 32 49.63 2.48 54.84
N ILE A 33 50.60 1.91 54.10
CA ILE A 33 50.39 0.97 52.99
C ILE A 33 50.57 -0.49 53.44
N LEU A 34 49.64 -1.36 53.06
CA LEU A 34 49.73 -2.81 53.10
C LEU A 34 50.34 -3.35 51.79
N TYR A 35 51.36 -4.17 51.92
CA TYR A 35 52.11 -4.80 50.83
C TYR A 35 52.04 -6.32 50.92
N ILE A 36 52.15 -7.00 49.77
CA ILE A 36 52.31 -8.47 49.70
C ILE A 36 53.55 -8.83 48.89
N GLY A 37 54.24 -9.91 49.28
CA GLY A 37 55.24 -10.55 48.43
C GLY A 37 54.56 -11.47 47.41
N GLN A 38 54.55 -11.07 46.13
CA GLN A 38 54.09 -11.92 45.01
C GLN A 38 55.28 -12.59 44.32
N GLY A 39 55.23 -13.91 44.13
CA GLY A 39 56.29 -14.66 43.47
C GLY A 39 56.23 -16.14 43.83
N THR A 40 57.16 -16.96 43.30
CA THR A 40 57.31 -18.37 43.66
C THR A 40 58.79 -18.64 44.01
N GLY A 41 59.06 -19.39 45.08
CA GLY A 41 60.43 -19.85 45.37
C GLY A 41 61.39 -18.85 46.04
N GLY A 42 60.91 -17.98 46.93
CA GLY A 42 61.75 -17.25 47.89
C GLY A 42 62.19 -15.82 47.50
N SER A 43 62.18 -15.46 46.21
CA SER A 43 62.25 -14.06 45.78
C SER A 43 60.85 -13.59 45.38
N ALA A 44 60.29 -12.63 46.13
CA ALA A 44 58.98 -12.05 45.82
C ALA A 44 59.11 -10.59 45.39
N THR A 45 58.38 -10.21 44.34
CA THR A 45 58.11 -8.81 44.02
C THR A 45 57.15 -8.24 45.05
N VAL A 46 57.52 -7.12 45.66
CA VAL A 46 56.70 -6.45 46.67
C VAL A 46 55.68 -5.55 45.99
N VAL A 47 54.40 -5.87 46.16
CA VAL A 47 53.28 -5.17 45.52
C VAL A 47 52.43 -4.49 46.60
N ALA A 48 52.12 -3.20 46.41
CA ALA A 48 51.19 -2.48 47.26
C ALA A 48 49.75 -2.95 46.97
N ILE A 49 48.98 -3.24 48.02
CA ILE A 49 47.59 -3.72 47.91
C ILE A 49 46.57 -2.89 48.71
N GLY A 50 47.02 -1.87 49.43
CA GLY A 50 46.17 -0.86 50.06
C GLY A 50 47.00 0.19 50.78
N GLY A 51 46.55 1.44 50.90
CA GLY A 51 47.14 2.45 51.78
C GLY A 51 46.35 3.77 51.85
N PRO A 52 46.92 4.89 52.32
CA PRO A 52 46.25 6.17 52.39
C PRO A 52 46.18 6.77 50.98
N GLY A 53 45.06 6.50 50.33
CA GLY A 53 44.73 6.89 48.96
C GLY A 53 43.35 6.33 48.62
N SER A 54 42.68 6.90 47.62
CA SER A 54 41.30 6.55 47.29
C SER A 54 41.15 5.09 46.86
N TYR A 55 40.84 4.21 47.81
CA TYR A 55 40.14 2.97 47.51
C TYR A 55 38.87 3.32 46.72
N LEU A 56 38.47 2.48 45.78
CA LEU A 56 37.17 2.60 45.11
C LEU A 56 36.07 2.48 46.18
N THR A 57 35.65 3.61 46.78
CA THR A 57 34.48 3.62 47.65
C THR A 57 33.24 3.47 46.78
N SER A 58 32.14 2.93 47.28
CA SER A 58 30.88 2.86 46.52
C SER A 58 30.41 4.24 46.03
N ALA A 59 30.69 5.31 46.77
CA ALA A 59 30.38 6.69 46.40
C ALA A 59 31.32 7.23 45.30
N THR A 60 32.62 6.95 45.37
CA THR A 60 33.58 7.33 44.32
C THR A 60 33.37 6.47 43.08
N ALA A 61 32.98 5.20 43.24
CA ALA A 61 32.60 4.30 42.16
C ALA A 61 31.33 4.79 41.45
N ALA A 62 30.31 5.27 42.18
CA ALA A 62 29.08 5.81 41.59
C ALA A 62 29.26 7.15 40.86
N SER A 63 30.23 7.97 41.27
CA SER A 63 30.54 9.27 40.66
C SER A 63 31.55 9.16 39.50
N THR A 64 32.41 8.13 39.52
CA THR A 64 33.50 7.93 38.54
C THR A 64 33.19 6.83 37.51
N TYR A 65 32.33 5.86 37.84
CA TYR A 65 32.05 4.68 37.01
C TYR A 65 30.54 4.33 36.94
N ALA A 66 30.09 3.81 35.80
CA ALA A 66 28.69 3.39 35.60
C ALA A 66 28.41 2.00 36.23
N THR A 67 27.18 1.75 36.67
CA THR A 67 26.79 0.52 37.37
C THR A 67 26.70 -0.71 36.46
N GLN A 68 26.80 -1.90 37.08
CA GLN A 68 27.02 -3.23 36.48
C GLN A 68 25.98 -3.72 35.45
N SER A 69 24.87 -3.01 35.22
CA SER A 69 23.96 -3.30 34.10
C SER A 69 24.54 -2.91 32.74
N SER A 70 25.63 -2.14 32.71
CA SER A 70 26.31 -1.65 31.51
C SER A 70 27.60 -2.43 31.24
N LEU A 71 27.45 -3.71 30.97
CA LEU A 71 28.50 -4.64 30.58
C LEU A 71 29.51 -4.03 29.58
N SER A 72 30.77 -3.85 29.97
CA SER A 72 31.94 -4.49 29.34
C SER A 72 33.24 -3.81 29.78
N ASN A 73 34.16 -4.62 30.32
CA ASN A 73 35.53 -4.23 30.64
C ASN A 73 36.23 -3.55 29.44
N TYR A 74 36.94 -2.45 29.70
CA TYR A 74 37.95 -1.76 28.86
C TYR A 74 37.54 -0.75 27.77
N LEU A 75 36.28 -0.31 27.67
CA LEU A 75 35.93 0.76 26.71
C LEU A 75 35.78 2.11 27.43
N THR A 76 36.66 3.08 27.13
CA THR A 76 36.49 4.46 27.66
C THR A 76 35.14 5.02 27.19
N THR A 77 34.53 5.95 27.93
CA THR A 77 33.25 6.57 27.55
C THR A 77 33.29 7.15 26.13
N ALA A 78 34.43 7.70 25.71
CA ALA A 78 34.64 8.19 24.36
C ALA A 78 34.64 7.07 23.31
N THR A 79 35.31 5.95 23.62
CA THR A 79 35.31 4.78 22.73
C THR A 79 33.94 4.09 22.71
N ALA A 80 33.20 4.07 23.82
CA ALA A 80 31.85 3.52 23.89
C ALA A 80 30.84 4.36 23.09
N ALA A 81 30.92 5.70 23.20
CA ALA A 81 30.08 6.62 22.43
C ALA A 81 30.36 6.57 20.91
N SER A 82 31.59 6.24 20.52
CA SER A 82 31.95 6.06 19.10
C SER A 82 31.64 4.67 18.56
N THR A 83 31.60 3.63 19.40
CA THR A 83 31.38 2.24 18.96
C THR A 83 29.90 1.85 19.00
N TYR A 84 29.12 2.40 19.94
CA TYR A 84 27.72 2.01 20.16
C TYR A 84 26.75 3.15 19.93
N LEU A 85 25.59 2.83 19.36
CA LEU A 85 24.48 3.76 19.21
C LEU A 85 23.79 3.98 20.57
N ALA A 86 23.78 5.22 21.06
CA ALA A 86 23.07 5.57 22.28
C ALA A 86 21.54 5.53 22.07
N THR A 87 20.79 5.08 23.07
CA THR A 87 19.31 4.97 23.01
C THR A 87 18.63 6.30 22.67
N SER A 88 19.16 7.42 23.17
CA SER A 88 18.65 8.76 22.86
C SER A 88 18.83 9.11 21.37
N THR A 89 19.98 8.77 20.77
CA THR A 89 20.24 8.97 19.35
C THR A 89 19.40 8.04 18.49
N ALA A 90 19.26 6.78 18.89
CA ALA A 90 18.38 5.82 18.23
C ALA A 90 16.94 6.35 18.17
N SER A 91 16.42 6.86 19.29
CA SER A 91 15.06 7.37 19.40
C SER A 91 14.80 8.68 18.66
N SER A 92 15.83 9.50 18.41
CA SER A 92 15.67 10.80 17.74
C SER A 92 15.99 10.76 16.24
N THR A 93 16.77 9.78 15.79
CA THR A 93 17.34 9.76 14.43
C THR A 93 16.74 8.67 13.54
N TYR A 94 16.24 7.58 14.12
CA TYR A 94 15.73 6.43 13.36
C TYR A 94 14.22 6.25 13.56
N ALA A 95 13.55 5.73 12.52
CA ALA A 95 12.15 5.35 12.63
C ALA A 95 11.98 4.07 13.47
N PRO A 96 10.90 3.93 14.26
CA PRO A 96 10.67 2.73 15.05
C PRO A 96 10.36 1.54 14.15
N LEU A 97 10.70 0.33 14.61
CA LEU A 97 10.43 -0.91 13.87
C LEU A 97 8.92 -1.17 13.73
N ALA A 98 8.18 -0.99 14.82
CA ALA A 98 6.73 -1.16 14.84
C ALA A 98 6.06 0.15 14.42
N SER A 99 5.27 0.09 13.35
CA SER A 99 4.42 1.19 12.87
C SER A 99 5.15 2.54 12.77
N PRO A 100 6.24 2.63 11.97
CA PRO A 100 6.94 3.89 11.77
C PRO A 100 6.01 4.95 11.19
N THR A 101 6.09 6.17 11.74
CA THR A 101 5.60 7.37 11.06
C THR A 101 6.79 8.03 10.37
N PHE A 102 6.78 8.06 9.04
CA PHE A 102 7.83 8.74 8.28
C PHE A 102 7.56 10.25 8.22
N THR A 103 8.62 11.05 8.25
CA THR A 103 8.57 12.52 8.14
C THR A 103 9.39 13.00 6.94
N GLY A 104 9.13 14.22 6.46
CA GLY A 104 9.78 14.76 5.27
C GLY A 104 9.24 14.15 3.97
N THR A 105 10.13 13.80 3.03
CA THR A 105 9.78 13.16 1.74
C THR A 105 10.46 11.79 1.65
N PRO A 106 9.83 10.72 2.16
CA PRO A 106 10.40 9.38 2.13
C PRO A 106 10.59 8.88 0.70
N ALA A 107 11.77 8.32 0.41
CA ALA A 107 12.04 7.64 -0.85
C ALA A 107 11.91 6.13 -0.66
N ALA A 108 11.31 5.45 -1.63
CA ALA A 108 11.26 4.00 -1.72
C ALA A 108 11.45 3.56 -3.19
N PRO A 109 11.91 2.33 -3.46
CA PRO A 109 12.02 1.82 -4.82
C PRO A 109 10.65 1.78 -5.52
N THR A 110 10.58 2.20 -6.79
CA THR A 110 9.37 2.08 -7.59
C THR A 110 9.15 0.63 -8.00
N ALA A 111 8.02 0.06 -7.60
CA ALA A 111 7.62 -1.29 -7.97
C ALA A 111 7.37 -1.42 -9.48
N SER A 112 7.52 -2.63 -10.02
CA SER A 112 7.08 -2.95 -11.38
C SER A 112 5.55 -2.93 -11.48
N ALA A 113 5.01 -2.64 -12.67
CA ALA A 113 3.56 -2.62 -12.91
C ALA A 113 2.89 -3.95 -12.52
N GLY A 114 1.72 -3.88 -11.89
CA GLY A 114 0.96 -5.06 -11.46
C GLY A 114 1.44 -5.71 -10.14
N THR A 115 2.44 -5.13 -9.46
CA THR A 115 2.88 -5.63 -8.13
C THR A 115 1.73 -5.55 -7.12
N ASN A 116 1.40 -6.68 -6.50
CA ASN A 116 0.34 -6.80 -5.50
C ASN A 116 0.88 -7.50 -4.24
N THR A 117 1.63 -6.76 -3.44
CA THR A 117 2.25 -7.22 -2.19
C THR A 117 2.09 -6.15 -1.12
N THR A 118 2.67 -6.37 0.06
CA THR A 118 2.68 -5.40 1.17
C THR A 118 3.75 -4.31 1.03
N GLN A 119 4.42 -4.21 -0.14
CA GLN A 119 5.38 -3.15 -0.42
C GLN A 119 4.72 -1.77 -0.43
N ILE A 120 5.43 -0.74 0.07
CA ILE A 120 4.99 0.66 0.00
C ILE A 120 4.83 1.07 -1.46
N ALA A 121 3.64 1.55 -1.83
CA ALA A 121 3.40 2.14 -3.15
C ALA A 121 4.04 3.53 -3.24
N THR A 122 4.97 3.71 -4.17
CA THR A 122 5.55 5.04 -4.47
C THR A 122 4.59 5.89 -5.28
N THR A 123 4.74 7.22 -5.23
CA THR A 123 3.97 8.14 -6.05
C THR A 123 4.12 7.85 -7.54
N ALA A 124 5.35 7.57 -8.01
CA ALA A 124 5.62 7.20 -9.41
C ALA A 124 4.88 5.92 -9.86
N TYR A 125 4.80 4.91 -8.99
CA TYR A 125 4.02 3.69 -9.26
C TYR A 125 2.53 4.01 -9.44
N VAL A 126 1.95 4.78 -8.51
CA VAL A 126 0.53 5.16 -8.55
C VAL A 126 0.22 6.02 -9.77
N THR A 127 1.04 7.03 -10.07
CA THR A 127 0.87 7.88 -11.27
C THR A 127 0.92 7.04 -12.55
N THR A 128 1.86 6.10 -12.66
CA THR A 128 1.97 5.21 -13.82
C THR A 128 0.75 4.32 -13.96
N ALA A 129 0.30 3.69 -12.86
CA ALA A 129 -0.87 2.83 -12.86
C ALA A 129 -2.15 3.57 -13.30
N ILE A 130 -2.36 4.79 -12.80
CA ILE A 130 -3.48 5.65 -13.19
C ILE A 130 -3.35 6.06 -14.67
N SER A 131 -2.16 6.47 -15.11
CA SER A 131 -1.94 6.85 -16.50
C SER A 131 -2.23 5.70 -17.45
N ASN A 132 -1.80 4.49 -17.11
CA ASN A 132 -2.08 3.30 -17.92
C ASN A 132 -3.58 3.00 -18.00
N LEU A 133 -4.32 3.16 -16.89
CA LEU A 133 -5.77 3.01 -16.86
C LEU A 133 -6.46 4.03 -17.78
N VAL A 134 -6.09 5.31 -17.66
CA VAL A 134 -6.68 6.40 -18.47
C VAL A 134 -6.35 6.22 -19.96
N ASN A 135 -5.11 5.87 -20.29
CA ASN A 135 -4.68 5.66 -21.68
C ASN A 135 -5.36 4.43 -22.30
N GLY A 136 -5.68 3.40 -21.51
CA GLY A 136 -6.44 2.25 -21.96
C GLY A 136 -7.92 2.53 -22.22
N ALA A 137 -8.48 3.60 -21.63
CA ALA A 137 -9.91 3.91 -21.75
C ALA A 137 -10.29 4.57 -23.08
N GLY A 138 -9.38 5.31 -23.72
CA GLY A 138 -9.67 6.12 -24.91
C GLY A 138 -10.32 5.32 -26.04
N ALA A 139 -9.76 4.15 -26.38
CA ALA A 139 -10.31 3.28 -27.43
C ALA A 139 -11.71 2.74 -27.07
N ALA A 140 -11.95 2.39 -25.80
CA ALA A 140 -13.27 1.91 -25.36
C ALA A 140 -14.32 3.03 -25.34
N LEU A 141 -13.94 4.26 -24.99
CA LEU A 141 -14.84 5.41 -25.07
C LEU A 141 -15.16 5.77 -26.52
N ASP A 142 -14.18 5.63 -27.42
CA ASP A 142 -14.36 5.82 -28.86
C ASP A 142 -15.36 4.82 -29.44
N THR A 143 -15.23 3.52 -29.13
CA THR A 143 -16.21 2.51 -29.58
C THR A 143 -17.62 2.74 -29.01
N LEU A 144 -17.73 3.22 -27.77
CA LEU A 144 -19.02 3.59 -27.20
C LEU A 144 -19.63 4.82 -27.90
N GLN A 145 -18.81 5.81 -28.27
CA GLN A 145 -19.25 6.97 -29.05
C GLN A 145 -19.70 6.57 -30.46
N GLU A 146 -18.94 5.69 -31.14
CA GLU A 146 -19.31 5.15 -32.45
C GLU A 146 -20.63 4.39 -32.41
N LEU A 147 -20.83 3.54 -31.39
CA LEU A 147 -22.07 2.81 -31.20
C LEU A 147 -23.25 3.74 -30.89
N ALA A 148 -23.05 4.74 -30.01
CA ALA A 148 -24.07 5.73 -29.71
C ALA A 148 -24.49 6.49 -30.99
N ALA A 149 -23.53 6.90 -31.81
CA ALA A 149 -23.78 7.54 -33.09
C ALA A 149 -24.48 6.60 -34.10
N ALA A 150 -24.07 5.33 -34.18
CA ALA A 150 -24.70 4.33 -35.04
C ALA A 150 -26.16 4.05 -34.66
N LEU A 151 -26.51 4.19 -33.37
CA LEU A 151 -27.87 4.10 -32.85
C LEU A 151 -28.62 5.46 -32.89
N GLY A 152 -28.04 6.48 -33.53
CA GLY A 152 -28.67 7.79 -33.72
C GLY A 152 -28.75 8.64 -32.46
N ASN A 153 -27.93 8.35 -31.44
CA ASN A 153 -28.00 8.99 -30.11
C ASN A 153 -29.42 8.93 -29.50
N ASP A 154 -30.19 7.89 -29.81
CA ASP A 154 -31.58 7.76 -29.39
C ASP A 154 -31.68 7.04 -28.02
N ALA A 155 -31.92 7.81 -26.96
CA ALA A 155 -32.14 7.26 -25.62
C ALA A 155 -33.37 6.34 -25.51
N SER A 156 -34.30 6.43 -26.47
CA SER A 156 -35.52 5.63 -26.57
C SER A 156 -35.50 4.69 -27.78
N PHE A 157 -34.31 4.29 -28.26
CA PHE A 157 -34.12 3.43 -29.44
C PHE A 157 -35.10 2.24 -29.49
N SER A 158 -35.26 1.51 -28.38
CA SER A 158 -36.20 0.39 -28.28
C SER A 158 -37.65 0.80 -28.58
N THR A 159 -38.11 1.92 -28.02
CA THR A 159 -39.45 2.48 -28.28
C THR A 159 -39.56 2.95 -29.74
N THR A 160 -38.58 3.67 -30.25
CA THR A 160 -38.56 4.17 -31.64
C THR A 160 -38.69 3.04 -32.66
N ILE A 161 -37.91 1.97 -32.48
CA ILE A 161 -37.97 0.78 -33.33
C ILE A 161 -39.31 0.05 -33.15
N THR A 162 -39.79 -0.11 -31.92
CA THR A 162 -41.09 -0.76 -31.65
C THR A 162 -42.24 0.00 -32.32
N THR A 163 -42.26 1.33 -32.22
CA THR A 163 -43.26 2.17 -32.89
C THR A 163 -43.15 2.05 -34.41
N SER A 164 -41.93 2.14 -34.96
CA SER A 164 -41.71 2.02 -36.41
C SER A 164 -42.21 0.69 -36.96
N ILE A 165 -41.98 -0.41 -36.24
CA ILE A 165 -42.50 -1.74 -36.59
C ILE A 165 -44.02 -1.78 -36.45
N GLY A 166 -44.58 -1.18 -35.39
CA GLY A 166 -46.02 -1.09 -35.15
C GLY A 166 -46.81 -0.35 -36.23
N THR A 167 -46.15 0.50 -37.05
CA THR A 167 -46.80 1.15 -38.21
C THR A 167 -46.90 0.27 -39.46
N LYS A 168 -46.27 -0.91 -39.47
CA LYS A 168 -46.36 -1.83 -40.61
C LYS A 168 -47.67 -2.60 -40.56
N LEU A 169 -48.29 -2.78 -41.73
CA LEU A 169 -49.46 -3.65 -41.86
C LEU A 169 -49.09 -5.09 -41.49
N THR A 170 -49.97 -5.71 -40.72
CA THR A 170 -49.84 -7.08 -40.24
C THR A 170 -50.59 -8.02 -41.18
N LYS A 171 -49.91 -9.04 -41.71
CA LYS A 171 -50.51 -9.98 -42.69
C LYS A 171 -51.80 -10.63 -42.17
N ALA A 172 -51.84 -10.96 -40.89
CA ALA A 172 -53.00 -11.59 -40.25
C ALA A 172 -54.23 -10.66 -40.17
N SER A 173 -54.03 -9.34 -40.17
CA SER A 173 -55.11 -8.36 -40.12
C SER A 173 -55.82 -8.20 -41.47
N ASN A 174 -55.32 -8.81 -42.55
CA ASN A 174 -55.94 -8.75 -43.87
C ASN A 174 -56.34 -7.33 -44.30
N LEU A 175 -55.44 -6.37 -44.09
CA LEU A 175 -55.61 -4.93 -44.36
C LEU A 175 -56.64 -4.20 -43.49
N SER A 176 -57.21 -4.81 -42.45
CA SER A 176 -58.10 -4.10 -41.50
C SER A 176 -57.37 -3.03 -40.67
N ASP A 177 -56.04 -3.11 -40.58
CA ASP A 177 -55.15 -2.14 -39.94
C ASP A 177 -54.68 -1.03 -40.90
N LEU A 178 -55.16 -1.02 -42.14
CA LEU A 178 -54.91 0.05 -43.10
C LEU A 178 -55.70 1.31 -42.73
N THR A 179 -54.99 2.35 -42.30
CA THR A 179 -55.61 3.60 -41.86
C THR A 179 -56.34 4.35 -42.98
N ASP A 180 -55.78 4.37 -44.20
CA ASP A 180 -56.38 5.06 -45.34
C ASP A 180 -56.68 4.08 -46.49
N THR A 181 -57.85 3.47 -46.41
CA THR A 181 -58.33 2.55 -47.45
C THR A 181 -58.63 3.27 -48.78
N SER A 182 -58.93 4.58 -48.76
CA SER A 182 -59.26 5.35 -49.96
C SER A 182 -58.02 5.64 -50.80
N ALA A 183 -56.95 6.10 -50.15
CA ALA A 183 -55.65 6.31 -50.79
C ALA A 183 -55.11 4.99 -51.37
N ALA A 184 -55.22 3.87 -50.64
CA ALA A 184 -54.80 2.58 -51.15
C ALA A 184 -55.56 2.13 -52.41
N ARG A 185 -56.90 2.29 -52.43
CA ARG A 185 -57.71 2.01 -53.64
C ARG A 185 -57.33 2.91 -54.82
N THR A 186 -57.03 4.18 -54.54
CA THR A 186 -56.59 5.15 -55.55
C THR A 186 -55.23 4.76 -56.12
N ASN A 187 -54.25 4.40 -55.28
CA ASN A 187 -52.93 3.94 -55.70
C ASN A 187 -52.98 2.67 -56.58
N LEU A 188 -53.95 1.79 -56.33
CA LEU A 188 -54.20 0.60 -57.13
C LEU A 188 -55.02 0.87 -58.40
N GLY A 189 -55.53 2.09 -58.60
CA GLY A 189 -56.35 2.46 -59.76
C GLY A 189 -57.74 1.82 -59.79
N LEU A 190 -58.27 1.37 -58.64
CA LEU A 190 -59.54 0.64 -58.58
C LEU A 190 -60.78 1.53 -58.80
N GLY A 191 -60.61 2.85 -58.71
CA GLY A 191 -61.68 3.82 -58.93
C GLY A 191 -62.87 3.68 -57.97
N SER A 192 -64.03 4.18 -58.38
CA SER A 192 -65.28 4.12 -57.60
C SER A 192 -65.91 2.72 -57.59
N ILE A 193 -65.51 1.83 -58.50
CA ILE A 193 -66.06 0.46 -58.62
C ILE A 193 -65.82 -0.34 -57.33
N ALA A 194 -64.66 -0.18 -56.69
CA ALA A 194 -64.29 -0.92 -55.48
C ALA A 194 -65.08 -0.55 -54.21
N THR A 195 -65.98 0.44 -54.28
CA THR A 195 -66.83 0.85 -53.13
C THR A 195 -68.33 0.72 -53.39
N GLN A 196 -68.74 0.28 -54.59
CA GLN A 196 -70.16 0.13 -54.89
C GLN A 196 -70.76 -1.08 -54.16
N ALA A 197 -72.06 -1.02 -53.88
CA ALA A 197 -72.77 -2.18 -53.34
C ALA A 197 -72.78 -3.29 -54.39
N ALA A 198 -72.50 -4.53 -53.98
CA ALA A 198 -72.45 -5.67 -54.90
C ALA A 198 -73.77 -5.90 -55.66
N SER A 199 -74.91 -5.51 -55.06
CA SER A 199 -76.25 -5.60 -55.67
C SER A 199 -76.65 -4.36 -56.48
N ASN A 200 -75.83 -3.31 -56.51
CA ASN A 200 -76.14 -2.05 -57.19
C ASN A 200 -74.86 -1.40 -57.72
N VAL A 201 -74.34 -1.93 -58.83
CA VAL A 201 -73.14 -1.44 -59.50
C VAL A 201 -73.53 -0.55 -60.68
N SER A 202 -73.16 0.72 -60.63
CA SER A 202 -73.28 1.68 -61.73
C SER A 202 -71.96 1.79 -62.50
N ILE A 203 -72.01 1.58 -63.81
CA ILE A 203 -70.85 1.76 -64.70
C ILE A 203 -71.12 3.01 -65.54
N THR A 204 -70.44 4.12 -65.23
CA THR A 204 -70.58 5.38 -65.96
C THR A 204 -69.41 5.56 -66.93
N GLY A 205 -69.68 5.68 -68.23
CA GLY A 205 -68.68 6.01 -69.26
C GLY A 205 -67.83 4.83 -69.79
N GLY A 206 -68.17 3.57 -69.43
CA GLY A 206 -67.52 2.37 -69.95
C GLY A 206 -68.42 1.54 -70.88
N SER A 207 -67.83 0.63 -71.65
CA SER A 207 -68.57 -0.36 -72.44
C SER A 207 -68.71 -1.66 -71.65
N ILE A 208 -69.95 -2.10 -71.45
CA ILE A 208 -70.21 -3.48 -71.05
C ILE A 208 -70.03 -4.31 -72.33
N GLY A 209 -69.09 -5.27 -72.34
CA GLY A 209 -68.83 -6.11 -73.50
C GLY A 209 -70.12 -6.77 -74.01
N SER A 210 -70.23 -6.97 -75.33
CA SER A 210 -71.45 -7.32 -76.08
C SER A 210 -72.08 -8.70 -75.79
N SER A 211 -71.77 -9.32 -74.65
CA SER A 211 -72.25 -10.65 -74.24
C SER A 211 -72.86 -10.61 -72.83
N VAL A 212 -73.62 -9.56 -72.53
CA VAL A 212 -74.35 -9.47 -71.25
C VAL A 212 -75.82 -9.79 -71.50
N ASP A 213 -76.23 -10.96 -71.01
CA ASP A 213 -77.63 -11.31 -70.83
C ASP A 213 -78.20 -10.44 -69.71
N ILE A 214 -78.92 -9.40 -70.11
CA ILE A 214 -79.83 -8.69 -69.21
C ILE A 214 -81.06 -9.59 -69.09
N ASP A 215 -81.00 -10.58 -68.20
CA ASP A 215 -82.20 -11.31 -67.78
C ASP A 215 -83.06 -10.32 -66.98
N GLY A 216 -83.85 -9.53 -67.71
CA GLY A 216 -84.68 -8.46 -67.16
C GLY A 216 -85.76 -8.96 -66.20
N GLY A 217 -85.75 -10.25 -65.82
CA GLY A 217 -86.79 -10.92 -65.08
C GLY A 217 -88.06 -11.00 -65.92
N THR A 218 -88.66 -12.18 -66.03
CA THR A 218 -90.07 -12.26 -66.40
C THR A 218 -90.89 -11.52 -65.35
N TYR A 219 -91.53 -10.42 -65.76
CA TYR A 219 -92.59 -9.75 -64.99
C TYR A 219 -93.73 -10.70 -64.64
#